data_AF-A0A9P1NXQ3-F1
#
_entry.id   AF-A0A9P1NXQ3-F1
#
_cell.length_a   1.000
_cell.length_b   1.000
_cell.length_c   1.000
_cell.angle_alpha   90.00
_cell.angle_beta   90.00
_cell.angle_gamma   90.00
#
_symmetry.space_group_name_H-M   'P 1'
#
loop_
_entity.id
_entity.type
_entity.pdbx_description
1 polymer ?
#
loop_
_entity_poly.entity_id
_entity_poly.type
_entity_poly.pdbx_seq_one_letter_code
_entity_poly.pdbx_strand_id
1 'polypeptide(L)'
;MVAIGRPKVKRGSYLQWEEDDIAPQVVFEVLSPGNTLTEMAKKLDFYQRYGVEEYYIYDPDKIDICGWIRTENQLTLIDTIKGWISPRLGVRFEMSESGLELYRPDGRKFSTYIELESDRQQAEERAQQETERAQQQAERAQQAEERAQQEAERANRLAERLRELGIDPDTM
;
A
#
# COMPACT_ATOMS: atom_id res chain seq x y z
N MET A 1 -10.98 -6.34 10.97
CA MET A 1 -12.06 -5.41 11.39
C MET A 1 -11.75 -3.99 10.93
N VAL A 2 -12.77 -3.15 10.79
CA VAL A 2 -12.68 -1.74 10.38
C VAL A 2 -13.49 -0.90 11.36
N ALA A 3 -12.84 0.08 11.98
CA ALA A 3 -13.44 1.08 12.85
C ALA A 3 -13.25 2.47 12.23
N ILE A 4 -14.33 3.02 11.66
CA ILE A 4 -14.36 4.30 10.96
C ILE A 4 -14.32 5.43 12.00
N GLY A 5 -13.58 6.49 11.70
CA GLY A 5 -13.44 7.65 12.59
C GLY A 5 -12.48 7.43 13.77
N ARG A 6 -11.80 6.27 13.86
CA ARG A 6 -10.77 6.01 14.88
C ARG A 6 -9.36 6.29 14.36
N PRO A 7 -8.41 6.72 15.22
CA PRO A 7 -7.01 6.89 14.86
C PRO A 7 -6.39 5.59 14.30
N LYS A 8 -5.52 5.75 13.30
CA LYS A 8 -4.73 4.65 12.72
C LYS A 8 -3.44 4.43 13.51
N VAL A 9 -3.59 3.95 14.75
CA VAL A 9 -2.47 3.60 15.63
C VAL A 9 -2.26 2.09 15.67
N LYS A 10 -1.03 1.65 15.97
CA LYS A 10 -0.72 0.24 16.20
C LYS A 10 -1.38 -0.19 17.51
N ARG A 11 -2.22 -1.21 17.44
CA ARG A 11 -2.91 -1.81 18.60
C ARG A 11 -2.85 -3.33 18.49
N GLY A 12 -2.58 -4.00 19.61
CA GLY A 12 -2.52 -5.48 19.66
C GLY A 12 -3.92 -6.11 19.67
N SER A 13 -4.93 -5.39 20.15
CA SER A 13 -6.34 -5.77 20.14
C SER A 13 -7.19 -4.51 20.08
N TYR A 14 -8.42 -4.64 19.58
CA TYR A 14 -9.39 -3.54 19.59
C TYR A 14 -10.26 -3.68 20.84
N LEU A 15 -10.07 -2.77 21.80
CA LEU A 15 -10.79 -2.75 23.07
C LEU A 15 -11.77 -1.57 23.02
N GLN A 16 -13.07 -1.83 22.93
CA GLN A 16 -14.08 -0.79 22.69
C GLN A 16 -14.05 0.33 23.73
N TRP A 17 -13.81 0.00 25.00
CA TRP A 17 -13.73 0.97 26.10
C TRP A 17 -12.50 1.90 26.01
N GLU A 18 -11.49 1.54 25.22
CA GLU A 18 -10.34 2.41 24.92
C GLU A 18 -10.58 3.24 23.64
N GLU A 19 -11.70 3.03 22.97
CA GLU A 19 -12.04 3.59 21.65
C GLU A 19 -13.33 4.41 21.68
N ASP A 20 -13.60 5.08 22.81
CA ASP A 20 -14.81 5.89 23.06
C ASP A 20 -16.11 5.07 22.91
N ASP A 21 -16.05 3.79 23.29
CA ASP A 21 -17.14 2.80 23.16
C ASP A 21 -17.63 2.60 21.72
N ILE A 22 -16.83 2.97 20.73
CA ILE A 22 -17.15 2.79 19.32
C ILE A 22 -16.86 1.34 18.93
N ALA A 23 -17.90 0.61 18.57
CA ALA A 23 -17.75 -0.71 17.97
C ALA A 23 -17.15 -0.64 16.56
N PRO A 24 -16.40 -1.67 16.13
CA PRO A 24 -16.05 -1.79 14.72
C PRO A 24 -17.32 -1.86 13.87
N GLN A 25 -17.41 -1.04 12.83
CA GLN A 25 -18.57 -1.07 11.93
C GLN A 25 -18.53 -2.33 11.04
N VAL A 26 -17.33 -2.78 10.63
CA VAL A 26 -17.17 -3.95 9.78
C VAL A 26 -16.21 -4.96 10.40
N VAL A 27 -16.62 -6.22 10.48
CA VAL A 27 -15.79 -7.31 11.01
C VAL A 27 -15.61 -8.38 9.94
N PHE A 28 -14.38 -8.87 9.84
CA PHE A 28 -14.00 -10.02 9.00
C PHE A 28 -13.39 -11.07 9.91
N GLU A 29 -13.85 -12.31 9.78
CA GLU A 29 -13.28 -13.49 10.41
C GLU A 29 -12.84 -14.45 9.31
N VAL A 30 -11.60 -14.90 9.38
CA VAL A 30 -11.09 -15.95 8.50
C VAL A 30 -10.98 -17.20 9.36
N LEU A 31 -11.71 -18.26 8.98
CA LEU A 31 -11.68 -19.51 9.72
C LEU A 31 -10.31 -20.16 9.60
N SER A 32 -9.91 -20.79 10.70
CA SER A 32 -8.76 -21.67 10.80
C SER A 32 -9.23 -23.07 11.18
N PRO A 33 -8.44 -24.13 10.91
CA PRO A 33 -8.86 -25.52 11.14
C PRO A 33 -9.32 -25.84 12.58
N GLY A 34 -8.92 -25.03 13.57
CA GLY A 34 -9.30 -25.18 14.97
C GLY A 34 -10.59 -24.47 15.38
N ASN A 35 -11.24 -23.69 14.50
CA ASN A 35 -12.44 -22.96 14.88
C ASN A 35 -13.65 -23.88 15.04
N THR A 36 -14.33 -23.72 16.18
CA THR A 36 -15.54 -24.49 16.49
C THR A 36 -16.82 -23.72 16.18
N LEU A 37 -17.90 -24.46 15.88
CA LEU A 37 -19.23 -23.87 15.69
C LEU A 37 -19.66 -23.04 16.92
N THR A 38 -19.35 -23.52 18.13
CA THR A 38 -19.68 -22.84 19.39
C THR A 38 -18.99 -21.48 19.52
N GLU A 39 -17.71 -21.38 19.14
CA GLU A 39 -16.99 -20.11 19.17
C GLU A 39 -17.55 -19.14 18.13
N MET A 40 -17.87 -19.62 16.94
CA MET A 40 -18.44 -18.78 15.88
C MET A 40 -19.84 -18.27 16.25
N ALA A 41 -20.68 -19.10 16.87
CA ALA A 41 -21.97 -18.68 17.40
C ALA A 41 -21.83 -17.61 18.49
N LYS A 42 -20.86 -17.77 19.41
CA LYS A 42 -20.56 -16.75 20.43
C LYS A 42 -20.10 -15.43 19.82
N LYS A 43 -19.25 -15.47 18.78
CA LYS A 43 -18.82 -14.28 18.05
C LYS A 43 -19.98 -13.57 17.36
N LEU A 44 -20.85 -14.32 16.69
CA LEU A 44 -22.04 -13.74 16.05
C LEU A 44 -22.95 -13.05 17.08
N ASP A 45 -23.25 -13.69 18.22
CA ASP A 45 -24.03 -13.07 19.31
C ASP A 45 -23.36 -11.82 19.88
N PHE A 46 -22.02 -11.85 20.05
CA PHE A 46 -21.25 -10.70 20.48
C PHE A 46 -21.40 -9.54 19.49
N TYR A 47 -21.11 -9.75 18.21
CA TYR A 47 -21.19 -8.70 17.19
C TYR A 47 -22.62 -8.16 17.01
N GLN A 48 -23.61 -9.05 17.11
CA GLN A 48 -25.03 -8.71 17.15
C GLN A 48 -25.33 -7.72 18.28
N ARG A 49 -24.85 -7.99 19.50
CA ARG A 49 -25.10 -7.19 20.70
C ARG A 49 -24.39 -5.83 20.68
N TYR A 50 -23.16 -5.79 20.16
CA TYR A 50 -22.31 -4.61 20.23
C TYR A 50 -22.34 -3.73 18.98
N GLY A 51 -23.38 -3.84 18.15
CA GLY A 51 -23.64 -2.85 17.09
C GLY A 51 -22.75 -2.95 15.85
N VAL A 52 -22.07 -4.09 15.63
CA VAL A 52 -21.37 -4.34 14.35
C VAL A 52 -22.38 -4.27 13.21
N GLU A 53 -22.06 -3.57 12.14
CA GLU A 53 -22.99 -3.30 11.05
C GLU A 53 -22.85 -4.26 9.89
N GLU A 54 -21.63 -4.74 9.63
CA GLU A 54 -21.33 -5.75 8.64
C GLU A 54 -20.40 -6.80 9.23
N TYR A 55 -20.75 -8.07 9.03
CA TYR A 55 -19.96 -9.19 9.54
C TYR A 55 -19.75 -10.22 8.43
N TYR A 56 -18.49 -10.58 8.16
CA TYR A 56 -18.13 -11.53 7.12
C TYR A 56 -17.28 -12.66 7.71
N ILE A 57 -17.59 -13.90 7.33
CA ILE A 57 -16.83 -15.09 7.68
C ILE A 57 -16.37 -15.75 6.39
N TYR A 58 -15.07 -15.95 6.23
CA TYR A 58 -14.49 -16.67 5.10
C TYR A 58 -13.82 -17.97 5.58
N ASP A 59 -14.19 -19.09 4.96
CA ASP A 59 -13.55 -20.40 5.12
C ASP A 59 -12.63 -20.64 3.91
N PRO A 60 -11.30 -20.49 4.05
CA PRO A 60 -10.37 -20.70 2.96
C PRO A 60 -10.24 -22.18 2.54
N ASP A 61 -10.47 -23.12 3.46
CA ASP A 61 -10.37 -24.56 3.19
C ASP A 61 -11.54 -25.04 2.33
N LYS A 62 -12.72 -24.45 2.53
CA LYS A 62 -13.93 -24.74 1.73
C LYS A 62 -14.15 -23.78 0.57
N ILE A 63 -13.37 -22.69 0.49
CA ILE A 63 -13.59 -21.58 -0.45
C ILE A 63 -15.05 -21.09 -0.36
N ASP A 64 -15.48 -20.79 0.87
CA ASP A 64 -16.86 -20.38 1.14
C ASP A 64 -16.90 -19.12 1.99
N ILE A 65 -17.88 -18.26 1.73
CA ILE A 65 -18.06 -17.00 2.43
C ILE A 65 -19.50 -16.75 2.80
N CYS A 66 -19.71 -16.40 4.07
CA CYS A 66 -20.98 -15.93 4.58
C CYS A 66 -20.84 -14.48 5.03
N GLY A 67 -21.91 -13.71 4.88
CA GLY A 67 -21.96 -12.34 5.38
C GLY A 67 -23.31 -12.01 5.98
N TRP A 68 -23.29 -11.04 6.88
CA TRP A 68 -24.46 -10.47 7.51
C TRP A 68 -24.38 -8.96 7.44
N ILE A 69 -25.52 -8.32 7.22
CA ILE A 69 -25.71 -6.87 7.29
C ILE A 69 -26.70 -6.56 8.40
N ARG A 70 -26.45 -5.49 9.15
CA ARG A 70 -27.37 -5.03 10.18
C ARG A 70 -28.56 -4.34 9.53
N THR A 71 -29.73 -4.90 9.76
CA THR A 71 -31.02 -4.29 9.44
C THR A 71 -31.74 -4.02 10.75
N GLU A 72 -32.13 -2.77 10.98
CA GLU A 72 -32.65 -2.29 12.27
C GLU A 72 -31.69 -2.62 13.41
N ASN A 73 -32.02 -3.63 14.21
CA ASN A 73 -31.25 -4.03 15.38
C ASN A 73 -30.72 -5.47 15.27
N GLN A 74 -30.73 -6.10 14.08
CA GLN A 74 -30.27 -7.48 13.90
C GLN A 74 -29.36 -7.66 12.68
N LEU A 75 -28.35 -8.51 12.83
CA LEU A 75 -27.51 -9.02 11.75
C LEU A 75 -28.30 -10.06 10.95
N THR A 76 -28.70 -9.69 9.75
CA THR A 76 -29.43 -10.54 8.80
C THR A 76 -28.48 -11.09 7.75
N LEU A 77 -28.65 -12.36 7.39
CA LEU A 77 -27.82 -13.02 6.38
C LEU A 77 -27.93 -12.29 5.04
N ILE A 78 -26.81 -12.19 4.33
CA ILE A 78 -26.75 -11.74 2.95
C ILE A 78 -26.94 -12.96 2.05
N ASP A 79 -28.05 -12.99 1.30
CA ASP A 79 -28.43 -14.15 0.47
C ASP A 79 -27.40 -14.50 -0.60
N THR A 80 -26.69 -13.51 -1.13
CA THR A 80 -25.68 -13.73 -2.19
C THR A 80 -24.50 -12.79 -1.99
N ILE A 81 -23.36 -13.36 -1.61
CA ILE A 81 -22.09 -12.61 -1.45
C ILE A 81 -21.42 -12.33 -2.79
N LYS A 82 -21.62 -13.17 -3.82
CA LYS A 82 -21.03 -12.92 -5.14
C LYS A 82 -21.60 -11.63 -5.74
N GLY A 83 -20.72 -10.68 -6.06
CA GLY A 83 -21.09 -9.35 -6.54
C GLY A 83 -21.56 -8.40 -5.45
N TRP A 84 -21.62 -8.83 -4.18
CA TRP A 84 -21.99 -7.98 -3.06
C TRP A 84 -21.02 -6.82 -2.91
N ILE A 85 -21.54 -5.62 -2.63
CA ILE A 85 -20.74 -4.43 -2.35
C ILE A 85 -21.02 -4.00 -0.92
N SER A 86 -19.99 -4.00 -0.07
CA SER A 86 -20.07 -3.52 1.31
C SER A 86 -20.56 -2.06 1.33
N PRO A 87 -21.70 -1.73 1.98
CA PRO A 87 -22.18 -0.36 2.07
C PRO A 87 -21.23 0.59 2.81
N ARG A 88 -20.51 0.09 3.83
CA ARG A 88 -19.55 0.90 4.60
C ARG A 88 -18.21 1.06 3.92
N LEU A 89 -17.75 0.06 3.17
CA LEU A 89 -16.40 0.06 2.60
C LEU A 89 -16.36 0.34 1.10
N GLY A 90 -17.47 0.15 0.38
CA GLY A 90 -17.51 0.15 -1.09
C GLY A 90 -16.70 -0.98 -1.74
N VAL A 91 -16.32 -1.99 -0.96
CA VAL A 91 -15.55 -3.15 -1.43
C VAL A 91 -16.51 -4.18 -2.02
N ARG A 92 -16.24 -4.62 -3.26
CA ARG A 92 -17.00 -5.65 -3.94
C ARG A 92 -16.39 -7.03 -3.72
N PHE A 93 -17.23 -8.02 -3.44
CA PHE A 93 -16.88 -9.41 -3.18
C PHE A 93 -17.14 -10.24 -4.42
N GLU A 94 -16.20 -11.10 -4.79
CA GLU A 94 -16.33 -12.09 -5.86
C GLU A 94 -15.75 -13.43 -5.42
N MET A 95 -16.18 -14.49 -6.07
CA MET A 95 -15.67 -15.84 -5.86
C MET A 95 -15.10 -16.38 -7.17
N SER A 96 -13.86 -16.85 -7.12
CA SER A 96 -13.19 -17.56 -8.21
C SER A 96 -12.72 -18.94 -7.74
N GLU A 97 -12.18 -19.73 -8.66
CA GLU A 97 -11.61 -21.05 -8.34
C GLU A 97 -10.45 -20.98 -7.34
N SER A 98 -9.78 -19.83 -7.25
CA SER A 98 -8.65 -19.61 -6.35
C SER A 98 -9.04 -19.03 -4.99
N GLY A 99 -10.32 -18.71 -4.77
CA GLY A 99 -10.79 -18.21 -3.48
C GLY A 99 -11.67 -16.96 -3.55
N LEU A 100 -11.74 -16.28 -2.40
CA LEU A 100 -12.38 -14.98 -2.27
C LEU A 100 -11.54 -13.89 -2.96
N GLU A 101 -12.16 -13.14 -3.85
CA GLU A 101 -11.57 -11.95 -4.46
C GLU A 101 -12.29 -10.71 -3.97
N LEU A 102 -11.51 -9.71 -3.53
CA LEU A 102 -12.03 -8.42 -3.13
C LEU A 102 -11.62 -7.37 -4.15
N TYR A 103 -12.54 -6.47 -4.49
CA TYR A 103 -12.30 -5.34 -5.37
C TYR A 103 -12.57 -4.04 -4.62
N ARG A 104 -11.65 -3.11 -4.74
CA ARG A 104 -11.73 -1.77 -4.16
C ARG A 104 -12.90 -0.97 -4.79
N PRO A 105 -13.31 0.14 -4.16
CA PRO A 105 -14.34 1.02 -4.73
C PRO A 105 -14.01 1.56 -6.13
N ASP A 106 -12.72 1.64 -6.49
CA ASP A 106 -12.26 2.07 -7.81
C ASP A 106 -12.19 0.92 -8.85
N GLY A 107 -12.67 -0.27 -8.49
CA GLY A 107 -12.70 -1.44 -9.36
C GLY A 107 -11.40 -2.24 -9.42
N ARG A 108 -10.33 -1.81 -8.76
CA ARG A 108 -9.06 -2.59 -8.72
C ARG A 108 -9.16 -3.75 -7.73
N LYS A 109 -8.65 -4.93 -8.11
CA LYS A 109 -8.55 -6.08 -7.22
C LYS A 109 -7.58 -5.77 -6.07
N PHE A 110 -7.89 -6.24 -4.85
CA PHE A 110 -6.94 -6.23 -3.75
C PHE A 110 -5.82 -7.22 -4.05
N SER A 111 -4.59 -6.74 -4.02
CA SER A 111 -3.41 -7.59 -4.13
C SER A 111 -3.27 -8.49 -2.92
N THR A 112 -2.87 -9.72 -3.16
CA THR A 112 -2.41 -10.64 -2.11
C THR A 112 -1.13 -10.11 -1.46
N TYR A 113 -0.79 -10.62 -0.28
CA TYR A 113 0.44 -10.24 0.41
C TYR A 113 1.70 -10.52 -0.45
N ILE A 114 1.70 -11.62 -1.20
CA ILE A 114 2.81 -12.02 -2.06
C ILE A 114 2.97 -11.02 -3.22
N GLU A 115 1.86 -10.62 -3.85
CA GLU A 115 1.88 -9.61 -4.92
C GLU A 115 2.36 -8.25 -4.39
N LEU A 116 1.88 -7.81 -3.22
CA LEU A 116 2.33 -6.56 -2.59
C LEU A 116 3.84 -6.55 -2.31
N GLU A 117 4.37 -7.67 -1.81
CA GLU A 117 5.80 -7.78 -1.52
C GLU A 117 6.64 -7.79 -2.80
N SER A 118 6.19 -8.48 -3.85
CA SER A 118 6.83 -8.42 -5.17
C SER A 118 6.83 -7.01 -5.75
N ASP A 119 5.69 -6.31 -5.70
CA ASP A 119 5.59 -4.93 -6.18
C ASP A 119 6.50 -3.98 -5.40
N ARG A 120 6.61 -4.17 -4.08
CA ARG A 120 7.52 -3.41 -3.21
C ARG A 120 8.97 -3.63 -3.61
N GLN A 121 9.39 -4.87 -3.78
CA GLN A 121 10.76 -5.21 -4.18
C GLN A 121 11.11 -4.60 -5.56
N GLN A 122 10.21 -4.73 -6.55
CA GLN A 122 10.42 -4.12 -7.86
C GLN A 122 10.44 -2.59 -7.82
N ALA A 123 9.69 -1.96 -6.92
CA ALA A 123 9.73 -0.51 -6.73
C ALA A 123 11.07 -0.08 -6.09
N GLU A 124 11.55 -0.82 -5.10
CA GLU A 124 12.83 -0.57 -4.43
C GLU A 124 14.01 -0.73 -5.40
N GLU A 125 14.03 -1.79 -6.22
CA GLU A 125 15.06 -1.99 -7.24
C GLU A 125 15.09 -0.85 -8.27
N ARG A 126 13.91 -0.39 -8.72
CA ARG A 126 13.81 0.72 -9.66
C ARG A 126 14.31 2.02 -9.05
N ALA A 127 13.93 2.32 -7.81
CA ALA A 127 14.41 3.51 -7.10
C ALA A 127 15.93 3.48 -6.88
N GLN A 128 16.49 2.30 -6.58
CA GLN A 128 17.93 2.12 -6.44
C GLN A 128 18.67 2.36 -7.77
N GLN A 129 18.19 1.76 -8.86
CA GLN A 129 18.77 1.98 -10.20
C GLN A 129 18.68 3.44 -10.64
N GLU A 130 17.58 4.13 -10.34
CA GLU A 130 17.44 5.55 -10.66
C GLU A 130 18.43 6.40 -9.86
N THR A 131 18.62 6.09 -8.58
CA THR A 131 19.60 6.76 -7.72
C THR A 131 21.03 6.57 -8.24
N GLU A 132 21.40 5.35 -8.61
CA GLU A 132 22.73 5.06 -9.17
C GLU A 132 22.97 5.78 -10.49
N ARG A 133 21.95 5.83 -11.37
CA ARG A 133 22.05 6.59 -12.63
C ARG A 133 22.22 8.08 -12.37
N ALA A 134 21.46 8.65 -11.42
CA ALA A 134 21.58 10.05 -11.04
C ALA A 134 22.98 10.36 -10.47
N GLN A 135 23.54 9.49 -9.63
CA GLN A 135 24.90 9.61 -9.11
C GLN A 135 25.95 9.57 -10.23
N GLN A 136 25.87 8.58 -11.12
CA GLN A 136 26.80 8.49 -12.25
C GLN A 136 26.72 9.72 -13.18
N GLN A 137 25.51 10.24 -13.40
CA GLN A 137 25.34 11.45 -14.20
C GLN A 137 25.94 12.68 -13.50
N ALA A 138 25.76 12.80 -12.19
CA ALA A 138 26.36 13.88 -11.40
C ALA A 138 27.90 13.82 -11.41
N GLU A 139 28.49 12.63 -11.24
CA GLU A 139 29.95 12.43 -11.31
C GLU A 139 30.49 12.80 -12.70
N ARG A 140 29.82 12.38 -13.77
CA ARG A 140 30.22 12.76 -15.14
C ARG A 140 30.13 14.26 -15.38
N ALA A 141 29.10 14.93 -14.84
CA ALA A 141 28.96 16.37 -14.94
C ALA A 141 30.10 17.09 -14.19
N GLN A 142 30.43 16.66 -12.96
CA GLN A 142 31.55 17.21 -12.20
C GLN A 142 32.89 17.03 -12.93
N GLN A 143 33.17 15.84 -13.45
CA GLN A 143 34.40 15.60 -14.21
C GLN A 143 34.49 16.40 -15.51
N ALA A 144 33.35 16.68 -16.15
CA ALA A 144 33.31 17.55 -17.34
C ALA A 144 33.58 19.01 -16.96
N GLU A 145 33.03 19.47 -15.83
CA GLU A 145 33.25 20.81 -15.31
C GLU A 145 34.71 21.02 -14.89
N GLU A 146 35.31 20.09 -14.16
CA GLU A 146 36.73 20.14 -13.79
C GLU A 146 37.64 20.19 -15.02
N ARG A 147 37.34 19.40 -16.06
CA ARG A 147 38.10 19.42 -17.32
C ARG A 147 37.98 20.76 -18.03
N ALA A 148 36.76 21.31 -18.11
CA ALA A 148 36.54 22.62 -18.71
C ALA A 148 37.29 23.74 -17.95
N GLN A 149 37.31 23.67 -16.61
CA GLN A 149 38.08 24.61 -15.78
C GLN A 149 39.59 24.49 -16.02
N GLN A 150 40.13 23.26 -16.05
CA GLN A 150 41.55 23.03 -16.32
C GLN A 150 41.95 23.50 -17.72
N GLU A 151 41.13 23.26 -18.75
CA GLU A 151 41.38 23.73 -20.11
C GLU A 151 41.36 25.26 -20.17
N ALA A 152 40.39 25.92 -19.51
CA ALA A 152 40.32 27.38 -19.43
C ALA A 152 41.56 27.98 -18.73
N GLU A 153 42.01 27.41 -17.61
CA GLU A 153 43.23 27.84 -16.94
C GLU A 153 44.48 27.67 -17.80
N ARG A 154 44.54 26.58 -18.59
CA ARG A 154 45.67 26.31 -19.49
C ARG A 154 45.69 27.29 -20.65
N ALA A 155 44.52 27.58 -21.24
CA ALA A 155 44.35 28.57 -22.29
C ALA A 155 44.75 29.96 -21.81
N ASN A 156 44.31 30.37 -20.62
CA ASN A 156 44.67 31.66 -20.01
C ASN A 156 46.18 31.79 -19.80
N ARG A 157 46.85 30.77 -19.22
CA ARG A 157 48.31 30.78 -19.03
C ARG A 157 49.08 30.83 -20.34
N LEU A 158 48.59 30.15 -21.38
CA LEU A 158 49.22 30.17 -22.70
C LEU A 158 49.08 31.54 -23.34
N ALA A 159 47.89 32.15 -23.25
CA ALA A 159 47.64 33.51 -23.72
C ALA A 159 48.53 34.54 -23.03
N GLU A 160 48.72 34.44 -21.70
CA GLU A 160 49.66 35.30 -20.96
C GLU A 160 51.10 35.15 -21.47
N ARG A 161 51.60 33.93 -21.65
CA ARG A 161 52.96 33.70 -22.21
C ARG A 161 53.13 34.24 -23.63
N LEU A 162 52.11 34.13 -24.48
CA LEU A 162 52.15 34.67 -25.84
C LEU A 162 52.26 36.20 -25.82
N ARG A 163 51.50 36.86 -24.93
CA ARG A 163 51.59 38.31 -24.71
C ARG A 163 52.97 38.73 -24.21
N GLU A 164 53.59 37.98 -23.30
CA GLU A 164 54.98 38.22 -22.84
C GLU A 164 56.00 38.13 -23.99
N LEU A 165 55.76 37.27 -24.98
CA LEU A 165 56.58 37.13 -26.18
C LEU A 165 56.27 38.17 -27.27
N GLY A 166 55.34 39.10 -27.02
CA GLY A 166 54.96 40.16 -27.95
C GLY A 166 54.01 39.72 -29.07
N ILE A 167 53.37 38.56 -28.94
CA ILE A 167 52.38 38.03 -29.89
C ILE A 167 51.01 38.27 -29.27
N ASP A 168 50.11 38.97 -29.96
CA ASP A 168 48.74 39.20 -29.49
C ASP A 168 47.83 38.01 -29.84
N PRO A 169 47.43 37.18 -28.86
CA PRO A 169 46.63 35.97 -29.11
C PRO A 169 45.20 36.25 -29.57
N ASP A 170 44.69 37.48 -29.44
CA ASP A 170 43.33 37.86 -29.84
C ASP A 170 43.24 38.35 -31.30
N THR A 171 44.37 38.36 -32.01
CA THR A 171 44.48 38.85 -33.41
C THR A 171 44.81 37.77 -34.45
N MET A 172 44.91 36.50 -34.03
CA MET A 172 44.99 35.32 -34.91
C MET A 172 43.62 34.67 -35.08
#